data_AF-A0AAX6E1Z4-F1
#
_entry.id   AF-A0AAX6E1Z4-F1
#
_cell.length_a   1.000
_cell.length_b   1.000
_cell.length_c   1.000
_cell.angle_alpha   90.00
_cell.angle_beta   90.00
_cell.angle_gamma   90.00
#
_symmetry.space_group_name_H-M   'P 1'
#
loop_
_entity.id
_entity.type
_entity.pdbx_description
1 polymer ?
#
loop_
_entity_poly.entity_id
_entity_poly.type
_entity_poly.pdbx_seq_one_letter_code
_entity_poly.pdbx_strand_id
1 'polypeptide(L)'
;MLLERTRLRLVPSTLLVMEEHMEGINENNTIINSKGLFSIHMPAYYNAVAKGVSTVMVSYSSWNGRKMHANRNLITGFLKNTLKFKGFVISDWEGIDRITSPPGSNYTYSVQAGVGAGIDMIMVPNNYADFINDLTSLVNQKVIPMSRIDDAVRRILRVKFVMGLFENPLADLSLANQLGKKEHRDLAREAVRKSLVLLKNGKSSNKPLLPLSKKAAKILVAGAHADNLGYQCGGWTIEWQGASGKTTVGKYYNPRCCEIHCQSCNHRCLLGEPRW
;
A
#
# COMPACT_ATOMS: atom_id res chain seq x y z
N MET A 1 -17.69 14.65 16.97
CA MET A 1 -16.28 15.07 17.18
C MET A 1 -15.31 13.89 17.39
N LEU A 2 -15.50 12.98 18.36
CA LEU A 2 -14.59 11.83 18.59
C LEU A 2 -14.43 10.86 17.40
N LEU A 3 -15.46 10.71 16.56
CA LEU A 3 -15.45 9.82 15.39
C LEU A 3 -14.57 10.30 14.22
N GLU A 4 -14.20 11.59 14.17
CA GLU A 4 -13.36 12.12 13.09
C GLU A 4 -11.87 11.94 13.37
N ARG A 5 -11.45 11.92 14.66
CA ARG A 5 -10.05 11.72 15.07
C ARG A 5 -9.53 10.29 14.93
N THR A 6 -10.44 9.30 14.88
CA THR A 6 -10.10 7.87 14.86
C THR A 6 -10.00 7.28 13.44
N ARG A 7 -10.22 8.09 12.40
CA ARG A 7 -10.15 7.66 11.00
C ARG A 7 -8.93 8.24 10.32
N LEU A 8 -8.02 7.37 9.86
CA LEU A 8 -7.08 7.75 8.81
C LEU A 8 -7.87 7.94 7.53
N ARG A 9 -7.71 9.10 6.87
CA ARG A 9 -8.25 9.24 5.52
C ARG A 9 -7.36 8.47 4.57
N LEU A 10 -7.94 7.44 3.97
CA LEU A 10 -7.26 6.50 3.10
C LEU A 10 -6.48 7.24 2.02
N VAL A 11 -5.17 6.97 2.00
CA VAL A 11 -4.36 7.03 0.80
C VAL A 11 -4.56 5.66 0.15
N PRO A 12 -5.30 5.54 -0.96
CA PRO A 12 -5.02 4.43 -1.85
C PRO A 12 -3.60 4.68 -2.35
N SER A 13 -2.69 3.90 -1.79
CA SER A 13 -1.24 4.04 -1.91
C SER A 13 -0.75 3.95 -3.34
N THR A 14 -1.59 3.62 -4.31
CA THR A 14 -1.18 3.56 -5.72
C THR A 14 -2.40 3.61 -6.64
N LEU A 15 -3.07 4.77 -6.67
CA LEU A 15 -4.27 4.96 -7.49
C LEU A 15 -3.91 5.57 -8.85
N LEU A 16 -2.89 5.05 -9.55
CA LEU A 16 -2.71 5.13 -11.01
C LEU A 16 -1.93 3.91 -11.52
N VAL A 17 -1.92 2.78 -10.79
CA VAL A 17 -1.22 1.57 -11.24
C VAL A 17 -2.04 0.94 -12.33
N MET A 18 -1.49 0.97 -13.54
CA MET A 18 -1.80 -0.05 -14.51
C MET A 18 -1.00 -1.28 -14.08
N GLU A 19 -1.63 -2.28 -13.46
CA GLU A 19 -0.92 -3.48 -13.02
C GLU A 19 -0.56 -4.41 -14.19
N GLU A 20 -1.21 -4.22 -15.35
CA GLU A 20 -0.92 -4.95 -16.60
C GLU A 20 0.24 -4.31 -17.37
N HIS A 21 1.41 -4.36 -16.76
CA HIS A 21 2.66 -4.07 -17.46
C HIS A 21 2.98 -5.18 -18.46
N MET A 22 3.72 -4.86 -19.53
CA MET A 22 4.29 -5.90 -20.39
C MET A 22 5.04 -6.94 -19.53
N GLU A 23 4.62 -8.19 -19.66
CA GLU A 23 5.16 -9.36 -18.96
C GLU A 23 5.09 -9.31 -17.41
N GLY A 24 4.28 -8.41 -16.84
CA GLY A 24 4.18 -8.22 -15.39
C GLY A 24 5.41 -7.54 -14.78
N ILE A 25 6.27 -6.91 -15.58
CA ILE A 25 7.46 -6.22 -15.12
C ILE A 25 7.07 -4.91 -14.44
N ASN A 26 7.45 -4.74 -13.17
CA ASN A 26 7.16 -3.53 -12.39
C ASN A 26 7.65 -2.25 -13.11
N GLU A 27 6.87 -1.17 -13.02
CA GLU A 27 7.18 0.17 -13.57
C GLU A 27 7.26 0.29 -15.10
N ASN A 28 6.96 -0.79 -15.82
CA ASN A 28 7.14 -0.85 -17.27
C ASN A 28 5.97 -0.16 -18.03
N ASN A 29 5.90 -0.38 -19.33
CA ASN A 29 4.85 0.12 -20.19
C ASN A 29 3.61 -0.78 -20.14
N THR A 30 2.43 -0.17 -20.02
CA THR A 30 1.13 -0.80 -20.26
C THR A 30 0.70 -0.46 -21.68
N ILE A 31 0.57 -1.48 -22.53
CA ILE A 31 0.16 -1.32 -23.93
C ILE A 31 -1.31 -1.75 -24.04
N ILE A 32 -2.19 -0.76 -24.04
CA ILE A 32 -3.63 -0.99 -24.15
C ILE A 32 -4.31 0.22 -24.79
N ASN A 33 -5.35 -0.02 -25.58
CA ASN A 33 -6.15 1.06 -26.14
C ASN A 33 -6.98 1.76 -25.03
N SER A 34 -7.52 2.93 -25.35
CA SER A 34 -8.32 3.72 -24.39
C SER A 34 -9.52 2.95 -23.85
N LYS A 35 -10.21 2.16 -24.70
CA LYS A 35 -11.35 1.36 -24.27
C LYS A 35 -10.95 0.39 -23.14
N GLY A 36 -9.87 -0.36 -23.33
CA GLY A 36 -9.33 -1.28 -22.33
C GLY A 36 -8.89 -0.55 -21.06
N LEU A 37 -8.19 0.58 -21.20
CA LEU A 37 -7.80 1.40 -20.05
C LEU A 37 -9.02 1.77 -19.19
N PHE A 38 -10.06 2.31 -19.82
CA PHE A 38 -11.24 2.81 -19.10
C PHE A 38 -12.17 1.69 -18.61
N SER A 39 -12.16 0.51 -19.25
CA SER A 39 -12.99 -0.63 -18.84
C SER A 39 -12.34 -1.54 -17.80
N ILE A 40 -11.00 -1.63 -17.77
CA ILE A 40 -10.28 -2.56 -16.88
C ILE A 40 -9.63 -1.79 -15.71
N HIS A 41 -8.84 -0.76 -16.01
CA HIS A 41 -7.99 -0.12 -14.99
C HIS A 41 -8.66 1.06 -14.29
N MET A 42 -9.54 1.81 -14.96
CA MET A 42 -10.20 2.98 -14.37
C MET A 42 -11.47 2.72 -13.51
N PRO A 43 -12.23 1.60 -13.61
CA PRO A 43 -13.47 1.38 -12.85
C PRO A 43 -13.37 1.65 -11.34
N ALA A 44 -12.27 1.21 -10.70
CA ALA A 44 -12.07 1.40 -9.27
C ALA A 44 -11.92 2.88 -8.87
N TYR A 45 -11.52 3.75 -9.80
CA TYR A 45 -11.26 5.17 -9.55
C TYR A 45 -12.54 5.95 -9.48
N TYR A 46 -13.51 5.64 -10.34
CA TYR A 46 -14.85 6.21 -10.25
C TYR A 46 -15.44 5.93 -8.87
N ASN A 47 -15.30 4.69 -8.38
CA ASN A 47 -15.77 4.28 -7.07
C ASN A 47 -15.01 4.97 -5.93
N ALA A 48 -13.68 5.06 -6.01
CA ALA A 48 -12.86 5.70 -4.97
C ALA A 48 -13.14 7.21 -4.87
N VAL A 49 -13.22 7.90 -6.01
CA VAL A 49 -13.53 9.33 -6.07
C VAL A 49 -14.96 9.58 -5.58
N ALA A 50 -15.94 8.77 -5.98
CA ALA A 50 -17.31 8.87 -5.48
C ALA A 50 -17.42 8.64 -3.97
N LYS A 51 -16.57 7.76 -3.40
CA LYS A 51 -16.49 7.52 -1.94
C LYS A 51 -15.67 8.58 -1.19
N GLY A 52 -15.20 9.63 -1.86
CA GLY A 52 -14.51 10.74 -1.21
C GLY A 52 -13.07 10.45 -0.82
N VAL A 53 -12.34 9.65 -1.61
CA VAL A 53 -10.90 9.45 -1.44
C VAL A 53 -10.16 10.78 -1.34
N SER A 54 -9.21 10.89 -0.39
CA SER A 54 -8.48 12.14 -0.14
C SER A 54 -7.30 12.37 -1.07
N THR A 55 -6.62 11.30 -1.48
CA THR A 55 -5.38 11.40 -2.26
C THR A 55 -5.33 10.35 -3.35
N VAL A 56 -4.55 10.62 -4.39
CA VAL A 56 -4.30 9.70 -5.49
C VAL A 56 -2.80 9.71 -5.79
N MET A 57 -2.15 8.55 -5.68
CA MET A 57 -0.72 8.42 -6.02
C MET A 57 -0.53 8.03 -7.49
N VAL A 58 0.40 8.71 -8.18
CA VAL A 58 0.74 8.44 -9.58
C VAL A 58 1.72 7.27 -9.69
N SER A 59 1.42 6.27 -10.53
CA SER A 59 2.30 5.11 -10.79
C SER A 59 3.53 5.46 -11.61
N TYR A 60 4.65 4.75 -11.40
CA TYR A 60 5.87 4.83 -12.22
C TYR A 60 5.68 4.44 -13.68
N SER A 61 4.64 3.66 -13.96
CA SER A 61 4.37 3.04 -15.25
C SER A 61 4.21 4.05 -16.37
N SER A 62 4.22 3.53 -17.59
CA SER A 62 3.83 4.27 -18.79
C SER A 62 2.56 3.71 -19.38
N TRP A 63 1.78 4.56 -20.04
CA TRP A 63 0.68 4.15 -20.88
C TRP A 63 1.00 4.43 -22.34
N ASN A 64 1.08 3.40 -23.17
CA ASN A 64 1.46 3.49 -24.57
C ASN A 64 2.72 4.37 -24.77
N GLY A 65 3.73 4.15 -23.92
CA GLY A 65 5.02 4.85 -23.95
C GLY A 65 5.06 6.19 -23.20
N ARG A 66 3.92 6.71 -22.74
CA ARG A 66 3.88 7.97 -21.99
C ARG A 66 3.93 7.74 -20.48
N LYS A 67 4.97 8.26 -19.83
CA LYS A 67 5.12 8.24 -18.36
C LYS A 67 3.92 8.85 -17.66
N MET A 68 3.38 8.14 -16.68
CA MET A 68 2.19 8.57 -15.95
C MET A 68 2.43 9.85 -15.14
N HIS A 69 3.61 10.01 -14.52
CA HIS A 69 4.00 11.26 -13.86
C HIS A 69 4.05 12.48 -14.78
N ALA A 70 4.20 12.31 -16.09
CA ALA A 70 4.14 13.38 -17.09
C ALA A 70 2.82 13.40 -17.88
N ASN A 71 1.82 12.61 -17.49
CA ASN A 71 0.58 12.43 -18.25
C ASN A 71 -0.51 13.42 -17.81
N ARG A 72 -0.41 14.65 -18.31
CA ARG A 72 -1.39 15.71 -18.06
C ARG A 72 -2.82 15.33 -18.46
N ASN A 73 -2.98 14.53 -19.51
CA ASN A 73 -4.31 14.17 -20.02
C ASN A 73 -5.05 13.28 -19.01
N LEU A 74 -4.36 12.33 -18.38
CA LEU A 74 -4.97 11.49 -17.36
C LEU A 74 -5.06 12.20 -16.00
N ILE A 75 -4.00 12.86 -15.54
CA ILE A 75 -3.98 13.50 -14.21
C ILE A 75 -4.92 14.71 -14.17
N THR A 76 -4.70 15.67 -15.06
CA THR A 76 -5.51 16.90 -15.07
C THR A 76 -6.79 16.70 -15.87
N GLY A 77 -6.69 16.19 -17.10
CA GLY A 77 -7.83 16.07 -18.00
C GLY A 77 -8.90 15.10 -17.50
N PHE A 78 -8.51 13.89 -17.09
CA PHE A 78 -9.47 12.88 -16.66
C PHE A 78 -9.73 12.93 -15.15
N LEU A 79 -8.73 12.72 -14.30
CA LEU A 79 -8.93 12.61 -12.85
C LEU A 79 -9.45 13.92 -12.24
N LYS A 80 -8.77 15.04 -12.46
CA LYS A 80 -9.20 16.33 -11.88
C LYS A 80 -10.43 16.91 -12.58
N ASN A 81 -10.47 16.92 -13.91
CA ASN A 81 -11.51 17.63 -14.66
C ASN A 81 -12.73 16.76 -15.01
N THR A 82 -12.56 15.51 -15.41
CA THR A 82 -13.69 14.60 -15.72
C THR A 82 -14.28 14.00 -14.45
N LEU A 83 -13.47 13.34 -13.60
CA LEU A 83 -13.94 12.74 -12.35
C LEU A 83 -14.18 13.76 -11.23
N LYS A 84 -13.85 15.03 -11.47
CA LYS A 84 -13.99 16.12 -10.50
C LYS A 84 -13.26 15.88 -9.19
N PHE A 85 -12.17 15.08 -9.20
CA PHE A 85 -11.40 14.80 -8.00
C PHE A 85 -10.94 16.09 -7.31
N LYS A 86 -11.28 16.23 -6.02
CA LYS A 86 -11.00 17.44 -5.20
C LYS A 86 -9.89 17.26 -4.17
N GLY A 87 -9.43 16.03 -3.96
CA GLY A 87 -8.23 15.77 -3.17
C GLY A 87 -6.96 16.24 -3.87
N PHE A 88 -5.80 15.82 -3.35
CA PHE A 88 -4.50 16.11 -3.95
C PHE A 88 -3.86 14.86 -4.57
N VAL A 89 -3.14 15.06 -5.67
CA VAL A 89 -2.38 14.04 -6.38
C VAL A 89 -0.95 14.03 -5.86
N ILE A 90 -0.43 12.88 -5.47
CA ILE A 90 0.94 12.70 -4.96
C ILE A 90 1.77 11.85 -5.93
N SER A 91 3.06 12.12 -6.08
CA SER A 91 3.95 11.20 -6.79
C SER A 91 4.27 9.96 -5.95
N ASP A 92 4.58 8.84 -6.60
CA ASP A 92 5.37 7.79 -5.97
C ASP A 92 6.80 8.27 -5.62
N TRP A 93 7.53 7.45 -4.86
CA TRP A 93 8.90 7.69 -4.37
C TRP A 93 9.88 7.95 -5.52
N GLU A 94 10.43 9.17 -5.63
CA GLU A 94 11.30 9.56 -6.76
C GLU A 94 10.62 9.33 -8.14
N GLY A 95 9.29 9.34 -8.17
CA GLY A 95 8.55 8.98 -9.38
C GLY A 95 8.71 10.01 -10.50
N ILE A 96 8.95 11.28 -10.16
CA ILE A 96 9.27 12.29 -11.18
C ILE A 96 10.68 12.08 -11.76
N ASP A 97 11.64 11.64 -10.96
CA ASP A 97 13.01 11.34 -11.39
C ASP A 97 13.01 10.26 -12.47
N ARG A 98 12.12 9.26 -12.33
CA ARG A 98 11.94 8.15 -13.27
C ARG A 98 11.15 8.51 -14.53
N ILE A 99 10.83 9.80 -14.74
CA ILE A 99 10.34 10.30 -16.03
C ILE A 99 11.46 10.20 -17.08
N THR A 100 12.70 10.49 -16.70
CA THR A 100 13.86 10.45 -17.60
C THR A 100 14.54 9.09 -17.60
N SER A 101 15.32 8.83 -18.65
CA SER A 101 16.18 7.65 -18.75
C SER A 101 17.60 8.10 -19.08
N PRO A 102 18.60 7.92 -18.21
CA PRO A 102 18.50 7.39 -16.83
C PRO A 102 17.62 8.24 -15.89
N PRO A 103 17.11 7.69 -14.78
CA PRO A 103 16.36 8.46 -13.79
C PRO A 103 17.17 9.65 -13.26
N GLY A 104 16.52 10.81 -13.11
CA GLY A 104 17.13 12.03 -12.59
C GLY A 104 18.12 12.74 -13.54
N SER A 105 18.35 12.21 -14.75
CA SER A 105 19.31 12.78 -15.71
C SER A 105 18.97 14.21 -16.16
N ASN A 106 17.69 14.58 -16.10
CA ASN A 106 17.23 15.96 -16.23
C ASN A 106 16.16 16.25 -15.17
N TYR A 107 16.61 16.58 -13.96
CA TYR A 107 15.73 16.78 -12.82
C TYR A 107 14.83 18.02 -12.97
N THR A 108 15.34 19.12 -13.50
CA THR A 108 14.54 20.32 -13.77
C THR A 108 13.38 20.04 -14.73
N TYR A 109 13.63 19.25 -15.79
CA TYR A 109 12.54 18.75 -16.66
C TYR A 109 11.55 17.86 -15.89
N SER A 110 12.03 17.00 -14.99
CA SER A 110 11.19 16.13 -14.17
C SER A 110 10.25 16.93 -13.27
N VAL A 111 10.74 18.00 -12.63
CA VAL A 111 9.93 18.95 -11.84
C VAL A 111 8.89 19.63 -12.73
N GLN A 112 9.33 20.19 -13.86
CA GLN A 112 8.45 20.86 -14.82
C GLN A 112 7.33 19.92 -15.33
N ALA A 113 7.69 18.70 -15.76
CA ALA A 113 6.77 17.73 -16.31
C ALA A 113 5.78 17.21 -15.26
N GLY A 114 6.26 16.87 -14.06
CA GLY A 114 5.42 16.37 -12.96
C GLY A 114 4.41 17.41 -12.46
N VAL A 115 4.90 18.61 -12.10
CA VAL A 115 4.04 19.69 -11.61
C VAL A 115 3.10 20.20 -12.71
N GLY A 116 3.60 20.31 -13.94
CA GLY A 116 2.83 20.71 -15.12
C GLY A 116 1.76 19.69 -15.54
N ALA A 117 1.99 18.39 -15.31
CA ALA A 117 0.98 17.36 -15.53
C ALA A 117 -0.18 17.44 -14.54
N GLY A 118 0.03 18.04 -13.38
CA GLY A 118 -0.98 18.26 -12.36
C GLY A 118 -0.74 17.57 -11.04
N ILE A 119 0.47 17.05 -10.77
CA ILE A 119 0.81 16.48 -9.45
C ILE A 119 0.89 17.61 -8.42
N ASP A 120 0.27 17.42 -7.27
CA ASP A 120 0.12 18.44 -6.23
C ASP A 120 1.22 18.36 -5.17
N MET A 121 1.65 17.14 -4.82
CA MET A 121 2.68 16.87 -3.82
C MET A 121 3.74 15.92 -4.41
N ILE A 122 5.00 16.27 -4.30
CA ILE A 122 6.12 15.46 -4.82
C ILE A 122 6.80 14.75 -3.64
N MET A 123 6.93 13.44 -3.76
CA MET A 123 7.67 12.59 -2.84
C MET A 123 9.16 12.55 -3.28
N VAL A 124 9.93 13.54 -2.84
CA VAL A 124 11.37 13.76 -3.16
C VAL A 124 12.33 12.95 -2.27
N PRO A 125 11.81 12.12 -1.37
CA PRO A 125 12.22 11.83 0.03
C PRO A 125 13.48 12.46 0.65
N ASN A 126 14.56 12.67 -0.12
CA ASN A 126 15.88 13.04 0.36
C ASN A 126 16.30 14.45 -0.11
N ASN A 127 16.28 14.72 -1.43
CA ASN A 127 16.87 15.93 -2.02
C ASN A 127 15.89 17.11 -2.12
N TYR A 128 15.20 17.43 -1.01
CA TYR A 128 14.15 18.45 -1.01
C TYR A 128 14.65 19.85 -1.40
N ALA A 129 15.92 20.18 -1.10
CA ALA A 129 16.48 21.49 -1.41
C ALA A 129 16.56 21.72 -2.92
N ASP A 130 17.02 20.73 -3.68
CA ASP A 130 17.11 20.81 -5.14
C ASP A 130 15.72 20.94 -5.77
N PHE A 131 14.76 20.16 -5.29
CA PHE A 131 13.36 20.28 -5.72
C PHE A 131 12.79 21.68 -5.49
N ILE A 132 12.99 22.25 -4.29
CA ILE A 132 12.49 23.59 -3.96
C ILE A 132 13.15 24.64 -4.85
N ASN A 133 14.47 24.54 -5.06
CA ASN A 133 15.21 25.47 -5.91
C ASN A 133 14.72 25.42 -7.36
N ASP A 134 14.61 24.23 -7.95
CA ASP A 134 14.14 24.05 -9.33
C ASP A 134 12.70 24.52 -9.50
N LEU A 135 11.80 24.16 -8.60
CA LEU A 135 10.41 24.60 -8.65
C LEU A 135 10.30 26.12 -8.53
N THR A 136 11.04 26.73 -7.60
CA THR A 136 11.07 28.18 -7.41
C THR A 136 11.60 28.88 -8.66
N SER A 137 12.67 28.35 -9.25
CA SER A 137 13.24 28.86 -10.49
C SER A 137 12.24 28.79 -11.65
N LEU A 138 11.58 27.64 -11.84
CA LEU A 138 10.56 27.44 -12.88
C LEU A 138 9.35 28.38 -12.72
N VAL A 139 8.95 28.70 -11.49
CA VAL A 139 7.89 29.68 -11.20
C VAL A 139 8.35 31.11 -11.48
N ASN A 140 9.54 31.48 -11.04
CA ASN A 140 10.12 32.82 -11.28
C ASN A 140 10.30 33.10 -12.78
N GLN A 141 10.70 32.07 -13.54
CA GLN A 141 10.82 32.12 -14.99
C GLN A 141 9.46 32.02 -15.73
N LYS A 142 8.35 31.93 -14.99
CA LYS A 142 6.97 31.78 -15.53
C LYS A 142 6.74 30.53 -16.37
N VAL A 143 7.62 29.54 -16.29
CA VAL A 143 7.47 28.22 -16.93
C VAL A 143 6.34 27.44 -16.26
N ILE A 144 6.26 27.51 -14.93
CA ILE A 144 5.10 27.05 -14.15
C ILE A 144 4.31 28.28 -13.70
N PRO A 145 3.04 28.42 -14.10
CA PRO A 145 2.24 29.56 -13.69
C PRO A 145 1.86 29.46 -12.21
N MET A 146 1.80 30.60 -11.50
CA MET A 146 1.37 30.64 -10.09
C MET A 146 0.01 30.00 -9.85
N SER A 147 -0.92 30.07 -10.81
CA SER A 147 -2.22 29.40 -10.74
C SER A 147 -2.11 27.88 -10.56
N ARG A 148 -1.04 27.25 -11.07
CA ARG A 148 -0.74 25.83 -10.84
C ARG A 148 -0.33 25.60 -9.39
N ILE A 149 0.55 26.43 -8.85
CA ILE A 149 0.96 26.38 -7.43
C ILE A 149 -0.26 26.56 -6.52
N ASP A 150 -1.11 27.54 -6.82
CA ASP A 150 -2.34 27.79 -6.06
C ASP A 150 -3.31 26.60 -6.11
N ASP A 151 -3.47 25.92 -7.25
CA ASP A 151 -4.26 24.67 -7.32
C ASP A 151 -3.65 23.57 -6.43
N ALA A 152 -2.31 23.41 -6.46
CA ALA A 152 -1.60 22.41 -5.67
C ALA A 152 -1.86 22.61 -4.17
N VAL A 153 -1.53 23.82 -3.71
CA VAL A 153 -1.60 24.21 -2.30
C VAL A 153 -3.05 24.20 -1.83
N ARG A 154 -4.01 24.69 -2.62
CA ARG A 154 -5.44 24.63 -2.28
C ARG A 154 -5.93 23.21 -2.04
N ARG A 155 -5.48 22.23 -2.83
CA ARG A 155 -5.85 20.81 -2.67
C ARG A 155 -5.23 20.19 -1.44
N ILE A 156 -3.94 20.46 -1.19
CA ILE A 156 -3.23 19.99 0.00
C ILE A 156 -3.90 20.55 1.26
N LEU A 157 -4.11 21.87 1.31
CA LEU A 157 -4.76 22.54 2.45
C LEU A 157 -6.19 22.05 2.62
N ARG A 158 -6.97 21.89 1.55
CA ARG A 158 -8.33 21.32 1.63
C ARG A 158 -8.32 19.98 2.37
N VAL A 159 -7.44 19.05 1.99
CA VAL A 159 -7.38 17.74 2.65
C VAL A 159 -6.98 17.88 4.12
N LYS A 160 -5.98 18.72 4.44
CA LYS A 160 -5.55 18.99 5.83
C LYS A 160 -6.66 19.57 6.70
N PHE A 161 -7.41 20.56 6.21
CA PHE A 161 -8.56 21.13 6.92
C PHE A 161 -9.70 20.13 7.06
N VAL A 162 -10.08 19.47 5.97
CA VAL A 162 -11.20 18.51 5.96
C VAL A 162 -10.94 17.29 6.85
N MET A 163 -9.67 16.93 7.09
CA MET A 163 -9.32 15.86 8.04
C MET A 163 -9.12 16.32 9.48
N GLY A 164 -9.29 17.62 9.77
CA GLY A 164 -9.15 18.18 11.11
C GLY A 164 -7.70 18.23 11.62
N LEU A 165 -6.71 18.27 10.72
CA LEU A 165 -5.29 18.24 11.07
C LEU A 165 -4.85 19.54 11.78
N PHE A 166 -5.48 20.67 11.46
CA PHE A 166 -5.19 21.95 12.11
C PHE A 166 -5.72 21.99 13.54
N GLU A 167 -6.85 21.33 13.80
CA GLU A 167 -7.44 21.21 15.14
C GLU A 167 -6.71 20.15 15.97
N ASN A 168 -6.19 19.10 15.33
CA ASN A 168 -5.55 17.95 15.99
C ASN A 168 -4.24 17.56 15.30
N PRO A 169 -3.18 18.37 15.45
CA PRO A 169 -1.92 18.16 14.73
C PRO A 169 -1.05 17.06 15.35
N LEU A 170 -1.31 16.67 16.60
CA LEU A 170 -0.51 15.72 17.37
C LEU A 170 -1.24 14.39 17.56
N ALA A 171 -0.45 13.34 17.79
CA ALA A 171 -0.98 12.01 18.07
C ALA A 171 -1.79 11.99 19.37
N ASP A 172 -2.91 11.25 19.35
CA ASP A 172 -3.66 10.92 20.56
C ASP A 172 -3.08 9.64 21.18
N LEU A 173 -2.28 9.81 22.24
CA LEU A 173 -1.63 8.70 22.92
C LEU A 173 -2.61 7.74 23.61
N SER A 174 -3.88 8.14 23.83
CA SER A 174 -4.91 7.23 24.35
C SER A 174 -5.24 6.09 23.39
N LEU A 175 -4.92 6.26 22.11
CA LEU A 175 -5.11 5.24 21.06
C LEU A 175 -3.95 4.25 20.96
N ALA A 176 -2.88 4.40 21.74
CA ALA A 176 -1.74 3.48 21.69
C ALA A 176 -2.14 2.02 21.96
N ASN A 177 -3.15 1.82 22.83
CA ASN A 177 -3.68 0.51 23.15
C ASN A 177 -4.51 -0.14 22.02
N GLN A 178 -4.77 0.56 20.91
CA GLN A 178 -5.43 0.01 19.73
C GLN A 178 -4.49 -0.90 18.93
N LEU A 179 -3.18 -0.69 19.03
CA LEU A 179 -2.18 -1.48 18.34
C LEU A 179 -2.23 -2.94 18.78
N GLY A 180 -2.50 -3.85 17.85
CA GLY A 180 -2.49 -5.28 18.11
C GLY A 180 -3.63 -5.78 19.01
N LYS A 181 -4.73 -5.02 19.13
CA LYS A 181 -5.93 -5.44 19.88
C LYS A 181 -6.46 -6.80 19.46
N LYS A 182 -7.02 -7.52 20.43
CA LYS A 182 -7.55 -8.87 20.23
C LYS A 182 -8.64 -8.89 19.16
N GLU A 183 -9.54 -7.91 19.19
CA GLU A 183 -10.66 -7.80 18.25
C GLU A 183 -10.16 -7.65 16.80
N HIS A 184 -9.06 -6.91 16.59
CA HIS A 184 -8.43 -6.76 15.28
C HIS A 184 -7.75 -8.06 14.83
N ARG A 185 -7.14 -8.81 15.76
CA ARG A 185 -6.57 -10.13 15.48
C ARG A 185 -7.63 -11.17 15.18
N ASP A 186 -8.78 -11.12 15.85
CA ASP A 186 -9.92 -12.01 15.59
C ASP A 186 -10.51 -11.73 14.20
N LEU A 187 -10.64 -10.46 13.81
CA LEU A 187 -11.01 -10.08 12.45
C LEU A 187 -9.96 -10.54 11.41
N ALA A 188 -8.68 -10.35 11.67
CA ALA A 188 -7.61 -10.83 10.79
C ALA A 188 -7.66 -12.36 10.63
N ARG A 189 -7.91 -13.10 11.72
CA ARG A 189 -8.09 -14.55 11.71
C ARG A 189 -9.29 -14.98 10.87
N GLU A 190 -10.38 -14.22 10.91
CA GLU A 190 -11.54 -14.46 10.05
C GLU A 190 -11.20 -14.21 8.58
N ALA A 191 -10.52 -13.11 8.26
CA ALA A 191 -10.11 -12.77 6.89
C ALA A 191 -9.20 -13.86 6.29
N VAL A 192 -8.19 -14.31 7.05
CA VAL A 192 -7.31 -15.42 6.63
C VAL A 192 -8.11 -16.70 6.37
N ARG A 193 -9.11 -17.02 7.21
CA ARG A 193 -9.96 -18.20 6.98
C ARG A 193 -10.77 -18.08 5.69
N LYS A 194 -11.33 -16.90 5.41
CA LYS A 194 -12.13 -16.63 4.21
C LYS A 194 -11.30 -16.52 2.92
N SER A 195 -10.00 -16.23 3.02
CA SER A 195 -9.12 -16.13 1.85
C SER A 195 -8.57 -17.48 1.36
N LEU A 196 -8.76 -18.57 2.11
CA LEU A 196 -8.27 -19.89 1.72
C LEU A 196 -9.06 -20.44 0.53
N VAL A 197 -8.33 -20.80 -0.53
CA VAL A 197 -8.89 -21.47 -1.71
C VAL A 197 -8.59 -22.96 -1.63
N LEU A 198 -9.64 -23.78 -1.51
CA LEU A 198 -9.49 -25.24 -1.49
C LEU A 198 -9.30 -25.78 -2.90
N LEU A 199 -8.05 -26.03 -3.28
CA LEU A 199 -7.72 -26.53 -4.63
C LEU A 199 -7.93 -28.05 -4.79
N LYS A 200 -7.79 -28.81 -3.69
CA LYS A 200 -7.91 -30.27 -3.69
C LYS A 200 -8.30 -30.79 -2.32
N ASN A 201 -9.23 -31.74 -2.26
CA ASN A 201 -9.67 -32.36 -1.00
C ASN A 201 -9.75 -33.90 -1.10
N GLY A 202 -8.58 -34.55 -1.21
CA GLY A 202 -8.48 -35.99 -1.41
C GLY A 202 -8.02 -36.36 -2.82
N LYS A 203 -7.58 -37.62 -3.01
CA LYS A 203 -7.19 -38.16 -4.33
C LYS A 203 -8.38 -38.78 -5.09
N SER A 204 -9.46 -39.11 -4.38
CA SER A 204 -10.69 -39.71 -4.90
C SER A 204 -11.88 -38.92 -4.38
N SER A 205 -12.99 -38.93 -5.14
CA SER A 205 -14.26 -38.28 -4.79
C SER A 205 -14.92 -38.85 -3.54
N ASN A 206 -14.58 -40.07 -3.13
CA ASN A 206 -15.37 -40.83 -2.15
C ASN A 206 -14.91 -40.63 -0.71
N LYS A 207 -13.76 -39.97 -0.47
CA LYS A 207 -13.24 -39.75 0.88
C LYS A 207 -12.51 -38.40 0.98
N PRO A 208 -13.17 -37.34 1.48
CA PRO A 208 -12.51 -36.06 1.70
C PRO A 208 -11.46 -36.18 2.81
N LEU A 209 -10.37 -35.43 2.68
CA LEU A 209 -9.32 -35.33 3.70
C LEU A 209 -9.65 -34.27 4.75
N LEU A 210 -10.19 -33.14 4.32
CA LEU A 210 -10.60 -32.02 5.14
C LEU A 210 -12.11 -32.04 5.36
N PRO A 211 -12.59 -31.70 6.56
CA PRO A 211 -11.83 -31.23 7.72
C PRO A 211 -11.11 -32.36 8.49
N LEU A 212 -9.92 -32.06 9.02
CA LEU A 212 -9.19 -33.01 9.87
C LEU A 212 -9.86 -33.17 11.25
N SER A 213 -9.85 -34.39 11.78
CA SER A 213 -10.24 -34.65 13.17
C SER A 213 -9.27 -33.96 14.13
N LYS A 214 -9.81 -33.29 15.16
CA LYS A 214 -9.02 -32.78 16.28
C LYS A 214 -8.51 -33.90 17.21
N LYS A 215 -9.09 -35.10 17.09
CA LYS A 215 -8.69 -36.30 17.84
C LYS A 215 -7.81 -37.17 16.95
N ALA A 216 -6.52 -37.19 17.22
CA ALA A 216 -5.52 -38.02 16.56
C ALA A 216 -4.43 -38.39 17.59
N ALA A 217 -3.90 -39.62 17.52
CA ALA A 217 -2.85 -40.06 18.45
C ALA A 217 -1.53 -39.31 18.24
N LYS A 218 -1.21 -38.97 16.98
CA LYS A 218 -0.03 -38.21 16.60
C LYS A 218 -0.26 -37.53 15.26
N ILE A 219 0.21 -36.30 15.11
CA ILE A 219 0.19 -35.54 13.86
C ILE A 219 1.60 -35.05 13.53
N LEU A 220 1.88 -34.89 12.23
CA LEU A 220 3.11 -34.28 11.74
C LEU A 220 2.78 -32.91 11.15
N VAL A 221 3.55 -31.90 11.55
CA VAL A 221 3.57 -30.57 10.94
C VAL A 221 4.95 -30.39 10.32
N ALA A 222 5.03 -30.12 9.02
CA ALA A 222 6.28 -30.06 8.27
C ALA A 222 6.23 -28.98 7.19
N GLY A 223 7.42 -28.60 6.68
CA GLY A 223 7.61 -27.60 5.63
C GLY A 223 8.18 -26.29 6.17
N ALA A 224 8.96 -25.59 5.33
CA ALA A 224 9.71 -24.39 5.72
C ALA A 224 8.84 -23.21 6.23
N HIS A 225 7.55 -23.20 5.88
CA HIS A 225 6.62 -22.12 6.23
C HIS A 225 5.76 -22.43 7.48
N ALA A 226 5.84 -23.66 8.00
CA ALA A 226 4.93 -24.14 9.04
C ALA A 226 5.10 -23.41 10.39
N ASP A 227 6.33 -23.02 10.75
CA ASP A 227 6.65 -22.21 11.94
C ASP A 227 7.50 -20.99 11.58
N ASN A 228 7.07 -20.27 10.53
CA ASN A 228 7.71 -19.04 10.09
C ASN A 228 6.68 -17.98 9.78
N LEU A 229 6.26 -17.24 10.82
CA LEU A 229 6.60 -15.83 10.87
C LEU A 229 6.51 -15.05 9.55
N GLY A 230 7.59 -14.33 9.28
CA GLY A 230 7.61 -13.40 8.17
C GLY A 230 7.36 -14.06 6.82
N TYR A 231 7.58 -15.38 6.65
CA TYR A 231 7.13 -16.07 5.43
C TYR A 231 5.61 -16.11 5.27
N GLN A 232 4.85 -16.27 6.36
CA GLN A 232 3.38 -16.21 6.33
C GLN A 232 2.86 -14.77 6.09
N CYS A 233 3.65 -13.75 6.42
CA CYS A 233 3.28 -12.34 6.18
C CYS A 233 3.70 -11.83 4.80
N GLY A 234 4.88 -12.22 4.30
CA GLY A 234 5.45 -11.70 3.05
C GLY A 234 6.09 -10.31 3.19
N GLY A 235 6.21 -9.62 2.06
CA GLY A 235 6.72 -8.24 1.99
C GLY A 235 5.83 -7.24 2.73
N TRP A 236 6.31 -6.00 2.90
CA TRP A 236 5.60 -4.94 3.63
C TRP A 236 5.20 -5.29 5.06
N THR A 237 5.98 -6.15 5.73
CA THR A 237 5.77 -6.51 7.14
C THR A 237 7.06 -6.31 7.92
N ILE A 238 7.07 -5.29 8.80
CA ILE A 238 8.24 -4.76 9.51
C ILE A 238 9.26 -4.13 8.56
N GLU A 239 9.76 -4.89 7.60
CA GLU A 239 10.70 -4.46 6.56
C GLU A 239 10.01 -4.32 5.20
N TRP A 240 10.60 -3.53 4.29
CA TRP A 240 10.07 -3.32 2.94
C TRP A 240 9.90 -4.63 2.16
N GLN A 241 10.96 -5.44 2.09
CA GLN A 241 10.95 -6.76 1.44
C GLN A 241 10.41 -7.87 2.36
N GLY A 242 10.06 -7.54 3.60
CA GLY A 242 9.83 -8.52 4.66
C GLY A 242 11.12 -9.19 5.11
N ALA A 243 10.99 -10.17 6.01
CA ALA A 243 12.12 -10.95 6.52
C ALA A 243 11.65 -12.36 6.92
N SER A 244 12.59 -13.30 7.09
CA SER A 244 12.27 -14.64 7.59
C SER A 244 12.27 -14.69 9.12
N GLY A 245 11.60 -15.69 9.69
CA GLY A 245 11.63 -15.95 11.13
C GLY A 245 10.61 -15.13 11.92
N LYS A 246 10.86 -14.98 13.23
CA LYS A 246 9.94 -14.31 14.17
C LYS A 246 10.10 -12.79 14.09
N THR A 247 9.64 -12.21 12.98
CA THR A 247 9.80 -10.78 12.67
C THR A 247 8.94 -9.84 13.52
N THR A 248 7.83 -10.33 14.07
CA THR A 248 6.93 -9.50 14.91
C THR A 248 6.21 -10.32 15.99
N VAL A 249 5.61 -9.62 16.95
CA VAL A 249 4.81 -10.21 18.04
C VAL A 249 3.43 -10.62 17.51
N GLY A 250 3.33 -11.88 17.09
CA GLY A 250 2.08 -12.58 16.81
C GLY A 250 1.99 -13.88 17.59
N LYS A 251 0.78 -14.29 17.98
CA LYS A 251 0.55 -15.63 18.53
C LYS A 251 0.49 -16.62 17.36
N TYR A 252 1.53 -17.43 17.20
CA TYR A 252 1.50 -18.64 16.35
C TYR A 252 1.17 -19.85 17.20
N TYR A 253 0.78 -20.93 16.53
CA TYR A 253 0.63 -22.23 17.15
C TYR A 253 1.94 -22.60 17.87
N ASN A 254 1.96 -22.49 19.20
CA ASN A 254 3.08 -22.93 20.01
C ASN A 254 2.97 -24.45 20.17
N PRO A 255 3.88 -25.26 19.60
CA PRO A 255 3.83 -26.71 19.77
C PRO A 255 3.99 -27.13 21.22
N ARG A 256 4.47 -26.23 22.11
CA ARG A 256 4.66 -26.51 23.55
C ARG A 256 3.36 -26.67 24.34
N CYS A 257 2.18 -26.47 23.75
CA CYS A 257 0.90 -26.77 24.40
C CYS A 257 0.43 -28.23 24.20
N CYS A 258 1.22 -29.09 23.55
CA CYS A 258 1.05 -30.53 23.66
C CYS A 258 2.28 -31.09 24.37
N GLU A 259 2.11 -31.55 25.62
CA GLU A 259 3.06 -32.45 26.24
C GLU A 259 3.23 -33.67 25.33
N ILE A 260 4.35 -33.72 24.63
CA ILE A 260 4.87 -34.96 24.08
C ILE A 260 6.16 -35.22 24.84
N HIS A 261 6.11 -36.22 25.71
CA HIS A 261 7.27 -36.78 26.37
C HIS A 261 8.25 -37.26 25.30
N CYS A 262 9.33 -36.52 25.05
CA CYS A 262 10.44 -36.97 24.24
C CYS A 262 11.38 -37.76 25.15
N GLN A 263 11.30 -39.09 25.13
CA GLN A 263 12.15 -39.97 25.94
C GLN A 263 13.65 -39.91 25.57
N SER A 264 14.08 -39.07 24.62
CA SER A 264 15.48 -38.99 24.19
C SER A 264 16.17 -37.62 24.33
N CYS A 265 15.51 -36.59 24.90
CA CYS A 265 16.14 -35.28 25.07
C CYS A 265 16.05 -34.80 26.53
N ASN A 266 17.19 -34.74 27.19
CA ASN A 266 17.33 -34.45 28.62
C ASN A 266 17.22 -32.95 28.97
N HIS A 267 16.23 -32.24 28.43
CA HIS A 267 16.00 -30.82 28.71
C HIS A 267 14.59 -30.56 29.26
N ARG A 268 14.52 -30.23 30.55
CA ARG A 268 13.35 -29.60 31.19
C ARG A 268 13.16 -28.19 30.63
N CYS A 269 12.00 -27.90 30.05
CA CYS A 269 11.55 -26.53 29.85
C CYS A 269 10.42 -26.23 30.83
N LEU A 270 10.63 -25.21 31.67
CA LEU A 270 9.76 -24.79 32.75
C LEU A 270 8.40 -24.26 32.24
N LEU A 271 7.36 -24.57 33.00
CA LEU A 271 5.99 -24.08 32.84
C LEU A 271 5.95 -22.56 33.00
N GLY A 272 5.37 -21.87 32.02
CA GLY A 272 4.90 -20.50 32.16
C GLY A 272 3.42 -20.47 31.89
N GLU A 273 2.62 -20.15 32.90
CA GLU A 273 1.16 -20.07 32.80
C GLU A 273 0.68 -19.09 31.71
N PRO A 274 -0.49 -19.37 31.09
CA PRO A 274 -1.09 -18.45 30.12
C PRO A 274 -1.58 -17.18 30.82
N ARG A 275 -0.89 -16.06 30.61
CA ARG A 275 -1.47 -14.74 30.87
C ARG A 275 -2.36 -14.35 29.69
N TRP A 276 -3.65 -14.17 29.99
CA TRP A 276 -4.71 -13.76 29.08
C TRP A 276 -4.52 -12.31 28.63
#